data_AF-A0A1H6BRF4-F1
#
_entry.id   AF-A0A1H6BRF4-F1
#
_cell.length_a   1.000
_cell.length_b   1.000
_cell.length_c   1.000
_cell.angle_alpha   90.00
_cell.angle_beta   90.00
_cell.angle_gamma   90.00
#
_symmetry.space_group_name_H-M   'P 1'
#
loop_
_entity.id
_entity.type
_entity.pdbx_description
1 polymer ?
#
loop_
_entity_poly.entity_id
_entity_poly.type
_entity_poly.pdbx_seq_one_letter_code
_entity_poly.pdbx_strand_id
1 'polypeptide(L)'
;MNKKSTFSIIFLTVILVSVVYFVFFQTAEKQIKKTVSEYWTLMEKGEFNQSVKLFHDGESYSGGLHMYFYKLQKHYKYLNEEKKFKENIIVKDTTYIGQKMKYVQYYIKDKKQKKPPLIITFIFWKENGYDNIYSTKFENLLEWY
;
A
#
# COMPACT_ATOMS: atom_id res chain seq x y z
N MET A 1 -0.79 -22.40 -45.23
CA MET A 1 -0.91 -21.26 -44.29
C MET A 1 0.43 -20.53 -44.26
N ASN A 2 0.45 -19.22 -44.56
CA ASN A 2 1.68 -18.48 -44.87
C ASN A 2 2.40 -18.07 -43.58
N LYS A 3 3.61 -18.59 -43.30
CA LYS A 3 4.37 -18.37 -42.04
C LYS A 3 4.50 -16.89 -41.64
N LYS A 4 4.55 -15.97 -42.61
CA LYS A 4 4.57 -14.51 -42.37
C LYS A 4 3.29 -14.00 -41.70
N SER A 5 2.12 -14.49 -42.12
CA SER A 5 0.82 -14.09 -41.55
C SER A 5 0.69 -14.54 -40.10
N THR A 6 1.14 -15.76 -39.77
CA THR A 6 1.14 -16.29 -38.40
C THR A 6 2.07 -15.48 -37.48
N PHE A 7 3.26 -15.10 -37.97
CA PHE A 7 4.20 -14.26 -37.20
C PHE A 7 3.63 -12.87 -36.91
N SER A 8 3.01 -12.22 -37.91
CA SER A 8 2.37 -10.91 -37.72
C SER A 8 1.22 -10.95 -36.71
N ILE A 9 0.42 -12.02 -36.69
CA ILE A 9 -0.68 -12.19 -35.73
C ILE A 9 -0.15 -12.38 -34.29
N ILE A 10 0.90 -13.19 -34.11
CA ILE A 10 1.53 -13.41 -32.80
C ILE A 10 2.14 -12.10 -32.28
N PHE A 11 2.81 -11.33 -33.13
CA PHE A 11 3.40 -10.05 -32.73
C PHE A 11 2.34 -9.03 -32.30
N LEU A 12 1.23 -8.93 -33.05
CA LEU A 12 0.12 -8.04 -32.73
C LEU A 12 -0.54 -8.41 -31.39
N THR A 13 -0.71 -9.71 -31.13
CA THR A 13 -1.31 -10.19 -29.86
C THR A 13 -0.41 -9.91 -28.65
N VAL A 14 0.91 -10.07 -28.77
CA VAL A 14 1.86 -9.69 -27.70
C VAL A 14 1.76 -8.20 -27.37
N ILE A 15 1.69 -7.33 -28.39
CA ILE A 15 1.54 -5.88 -28.17
C ILE A 15 0.23 -5.58 -27.44
N LEU A 16 -0.89 -6.14 -27.88
CA LEU A 16 -2.19 -5.94 -27.23
C LEU A 16 -2.19 -6.37 -25.76
N VAL A 17 -1.64 -7.55 -25.45
CA VAL A 17 -1.54 -8.05 -24.07
C VAL A 17 -0.65 -7.12 -23.22
N SER A 18 0.44 -6.61 -23.78
CA SER A 18 1.35 -5.70 -23.07
C SER A 18 0.69 -4.35 -22.75
N VAL A 19 -0.09 -3.79 -23.68
CA VAL A 19 -0.81 -2.52 -23.49
C VAL A 19 -1.92 -2.68 -22.46
N VAL A 20 -2.71 -3.76 -22.53
CA VAL A 20 -3.77 -4.05 -21.55
C VAL A 20 -3.17 -4.23 -20.16
N TYR A 21 -2.06 -4.99 -20.05
CA TYR A 21 -1.35 -5.17 -18.80
C TYR A 21 -0.85 -3.84 -18.24
N PHE A 22 -0.26 -2.98 -19.09
CA PHE A 22 0.24 -1.67 -18.69
C PHE A 22 -0.87 -0.75 -18.17
N VAL A 23 -2.00 -0.64 -18.88
CA VAL A 23 -3.16 0.17 -18.46
C VAL A 23 -3.75 -0.33 -17.15
N PHE A 24 -3.90 -1.66 -17.00
CA PHE A 24 -4.42 -2.25 -15.76
C PHE A 24 -3.47 -2.01 -14.57
N PHE A 25 -2.17 -2.16 -14.79
CA PHE A 25 -1.15 -1.94 -13.76
C PHE A 25 -1.10 -0.47 -13.31
N GLN A 26 -1.14 0.47 -14.26
CA GLN A 26 -1.20 1.90 -13.93
C GLN A 26 -2.44 2.26 -13.12
N THR A 27 -3.57 1.60 -13.40
CA THR A 27 -4.82 1.83 -12.67
C THR A 27 -4.71 1.36 -11.22
N ALA A 28 -4.16 0.16 -11.00
CA ALA A 28 -3.94 -0.38 -9.65
C ALA A 28 -2.97 0.48 -8.84
N GLU A 29 -1.82 0.84 -9.42
CA GLU A 29 -0.81 1.65 -8.73
C GLU A 29 -1.36 3.04 -8.37
N LYS A 30 -2.12 3.66 -9.27
CA LYS A 30 -2.75 4.97 -9.02
C LYS A 30 -3.77 4.90 -7.88
N GLN A 31 -4.61 3.87 -7.84
CA GLN A 31 -5.58 3.66 -6.76
C GLN A 31 -4.86 3.47 -5.42
N ILE A 32 -3.87 2.59 -5.35
CA ILE A 32 -3.09 2.35 -4.12
C ILE A 32 -2.41 3.63 -3.64
N LYS A 33 -1.75 4.36 -4.54
CA LYS A 33 -1.09 5.62 -4.20
C LYS A 33 -2.06 6.66 -3.65
N LYS A 34 -3.26 6.76 -4.25
CA LYS A 34 -4.31 7.65 -3.75
C LYS A 34 -4.74 7.24 -2.34
N THR A 35 -5.09 5.97 -2.13
CA THR A 35 -5.57 5.48 -0.83
C THR A 35 -4.53 5.64 0.27
N VAL A 36 -3.26 5.29 0.00
CA VAL A 36 -2.18 5.46 1.00
C VAL A 36 -1.92 6.94 1.29
N SER A 37 -1.93 7.81 0.28
CA SER A 37 -1.78 9.25 0.48
C SER A 37 -2.92 9.85 1.29
N GLU A 38 -4.15 9.38 1.06
CA GLU A 38 -5.34 9.77 1.81
C GLU A 38 -5.24 9.30 3.27
N TYR A 39 -4.85 8.05 3.52
CA TYR A 39 -4.61 7.53 4.86
C TYR A 39 -3.63 8.41 5.65
N TRP A 40 -2.48 8.76 5.06
CA TRP A 40 -1.51 9.63 5.73
C TRP A 40 -2.00 11.06 5.91
N THR A 41 -2.86 11.55 5.02
CA THR A 41 -3.50 12.86 5.19
C THR A 41 -4.49 12.85 6.35
N LEU A 42 -5.25 11.78 6.53
CA LEU A 42 -6.17 11.62 7.66
C LEU A 42 -5.40 11.38 8.97
N MET A 43 -4.28 10.66 8.93
CA MET A 43 -3.35 10.49 10.06
C MET A 43 -2.81 11.84 10.54
N GLU A 44 -2.35 12.68 9.61
CA GLU A 44 -1.86 14.03 9.92
C GLU A 44 -2.93 14.92 10.57
N LYS A 45 -4.17 14.80 10.11
CA LYS A 45 -5.32 15.56 10.62
C LYS A 45 -5.94 14.99 11.89
N GLY A 46 -5.58 13.77 12.28
CA GLY A 46 -6.21 13.07 13.41
C GLY A 46 -7.61 12.54 13.15
N GLU A 47 -7.95 12.33 11.89
CA GLU A 47 -9.29 11.92 11.44
C GLU A 47 -9.43 10.39 11.49
N PHE A 48 -9.38 9.81 12.69
CA PHE A 48 -9.40 8.36 12.89
C PHE A 48 -10.60 7.70 12.19
N ASN A 49 -11.82 8.17 12.47
CA ASN A 49 -13.05 7.59 11.94
C ASN A 49 -13.08 7.61 10.41
N GLN A 50 -12.49 8.62 9.77
CA GLN A 50 -12.38 8.67 8.32
C GLN A 50 -11.31 7.70 7.81
N SER A 51 -10.16 7.60 8.51
CA SER A 51 -9.07 6.70 8.14
C SER A 51 -9.49 5.23 8.17
N VAL A 52 -10.39 4.86 9.09
CA VAL A 52 -10.95 3.51 9.21
C VAL A 52 -11.74 3.11 7.96
N LYS A 53 -12.43 4.05 7.31
CA LYS A 53 -13.21 3.79 6.09
C LYS A 53 -12.35 3.41 4.88
N LEU A 54 -11.03 3.62 4.96
CA LEU A 54 -10.10 3.20 3.91
C LEU A 54 -9.73 1.72 4.00
N PHE A 55 -10.18 1.00 5.04
CA PHE A 55 -9.92 -0.42 5.23
C PHE A 55 -11.14 -1.24 4.86
N HIS A 56 -10.94 -2.37 4.17
CA HIS A 56 -12.03 -3.24 3.71
C HIS A 56 -13.01 -3.64 4.84
N ASP A 57 -12.47 -3.96 6.01
CA ASP A 57 -13.23 -4.32 7.22
C ASP A 57 -12.94 -3.36 8.39
N GLY A 58 -12.67 -2.09 8.08
CA GLY A 58 -12.17 -1.13 9.06
C GLY A 58 -13.06 -1.00 10.31
N GLU A 59 -14.37 -0.94 10.12
CA GLU A 59 -15.32 -0.75 11.22
C GLU A 59 -15.29 -1.94 12.20
N SER A 60 -15.23 -3.17 11.67
CA SER A 60 -15.13 -4.42 12.43
C SER A 60 -13.85 -4.52 13.26
N TYR A 61 -12.75 -3.91 12.79
CA TYR A 61 -11.44 -3.94 13.47
C TYR A 61 -11.04 -2.60 14.09
N SER A 62 -12.00 -1.69 14.26
CA SER A 62 -11.77 -0.30 14.69
C SER A 62 -10.99 -0.21 16.01
N GLY A 63 -11.27 -1.08 16.99
CA GLY A 63 -10.56 -1.08 18.27
C GLY A 63 -9.04 -1.28 18.13
N GLY A 64 -8.61 -2.26 17.32
CA GLY A 64 -7.20 -2.52 17.05
C GLY A 64 -6.55 -1.40 16.24
N LEU A 65 -7.26 -0.91 15.21
CA LEU A 65 -6.79 0.22 14.39
C LEU A 65 -6.63 1.49 15.21
N HIS A 66 -7.49 1.73 16.21
CA HIS A 66 -7.42 2.92 17.06
C HIS A 66 -6.12 3.01 17.85
N MET A 67 -5.68 1.90 18.47
CA MET A 67 -4.41 1.85 19.20
C MET A 67 -3.22 2.22 18.29
N TYR A 68 -3.16 1.61 17.10
CA TYR A 68 -2.09 1.87 16.15
C TYR A 68 -2.13 3.30 15.62
N PHE A 69 -3.32 3.79 15.27
CA PHE A 69 -3.52 5.15 14.80
C PHE A 69 -3.04 6.16 15.82
N TYR A 70 -3.48 6.05 17.07
CA TYR A 70 -3.12 6.99 18.13
C TYR A 70 -1.61 7.06 18.38
N LYS A 71 -0.94 5.89 18.44
CA LYS A 71 0.53 5.83 18.61
C LYS A 71 1.26 6.48 17.44
N LEU A 72 0.85 6.19 16.20
CA LEU A 72 1.47 6.80 15.01
C LEU A 72 1.21 8.30 14.93
N GLN A 73 -0.03 8.72 15.18
CA GLN A 73 -0.44 10.12 15.12
C GLN A 73 0.38 10.98 16.07
N LYS A 74 0.56 10.54 17.33
CA LYS A 74 1.34 11.25 18.35
C LYS A 74 2.76 11.58 17.89
N HIS A 75 3.33 10.77 17.01
CA HIS A 75 4.70 10.89 16.52
C HIS A 75 4.78 11.13 15.01
N TYR A 76 3.65 11.43 14.36
CA TYR A 76 3.54 11.51 12.90
C TYR A 76 4.50 12.53 12.31
N LYS A 77 4.60 13.72 12.91
CA LYS A 77 5.50 14.79 12.42
C LYS A 77 6.95 14.30 12.32
N TYR A 78 7.47 13.70 13.38
CA TYR A 78 8.83 13.17 13.42
C TYR A 78 9.05 12.06 12.39
N LEU A 79 8.12 11.10 12.31
CA LEU A 79 8.21 10.00 11.35
C LEU A 79 8.12 10.51 9.90
N ASN A 80 7.26 11.49 9.64
CA ASN A 80 7.04 12.05 8.31
C ASN A 80 8.21 12.94 7.85
N GLU A 81 8.88 13.65 8.75
CA GLU A 81 10.11 14.39 8.42
C GLU A 81 11.22 13.45 7.91
N GLU A 82 11.31 12.24 8.47
CA GLU A 82 12.29 11.24 8.04
C GLU A 82 11.86 10.53 6.75
N LYS A 83 10.61 10.03 6.72
CA LYS A 83 10.18 9.12 5.66
C LYS A 83 9.46 9.80 4.50
N LYS A 84 8.89 11.00 4.72
CA LYS A 84 8.03 11.71 3.77
C LYS A 84 6.96 10.81 3.17
N PHE A 85 6.02 10.36 4.00
CA PHE A 85 5.15 9.23 3.71
C PHE A 85 4.35 9.35 2.41
N LYS A 86 3.84 10.55 2.12
CA LYS A 86 3.03 10.84 0.92
C LYS A 86 3.85 10.91 -0.36
N GLU A 87 5.15 11.24 -0.26
CA GLU A 87 6.06 11.34 -1.40
C GLU A 87 6.68 9.98 -1.75
N ASN A 88 6.92 9.14 -0.73
CA ASN A 88 7.66 7.88 -0.87
C ASN A 88 6.75 6.65 -0.88
N ILE A 89 5.67 6.70 -1.67
CA ILE A 89 4.74 5.57 -1.85
C ILE A 89 5.26 4.66 -2.98
N ILE A 90 5.82 3.51 -2.61
CA ILE A 90 6.31 2.50 -3.56
C ILE A 90 5.40 1.27 -3.47
N VAL A 91 4.71 0.97 -4.58
CA VAL A 91 3.85 -0.21 -4.70
C VAL A 91 4.69 -1.39 -5.17
N LYS A 92 4.59 -2.52 -4.46
CA LYS A 92 5.31 -3.75 -4.76
C LYS A 92 4.34 -4.92 -4.86
N ASP A 93 4.66 -5.89 -5.70
CA ASP A 93 3.92 -7.15 -5.78
C ASP A 93 4.33 -8.07 -4.61
N THR A 94 3.37 -8.85 -4.12
CA THR A 94 3.59 -9.90 -3.12
C THR A 94 2.65 -11.07 -3.38
N THR A 95 2.93 -12.20 -2.73
CA THR A 95 2.04 -13.35 -2.70
C THR A 95 1.74 -13.68 -1.24
N TYR A 96 0.46 -13.71 -0.87
CA TYR A 96 0.00 -14.04 0.47
C TYR A 96 -1.01 -15.18 0.36
N ILE A 97 -0.75 -16.30 1.02
CA ILE A 97 -1.57 -17.53 0.99
C ILE A 97 -1.91 -17.93 -0.47
N GLY A 98 -0.90 -17.94 -1.34
CA GLY A 98 -1.05 -18.32 -2.76
C GLY A 98 -1.76 -17.28 -3.65
N GLN A 99 -2.22 -16.16 -3.10
CA GLN A 99 -2.89 -15.12 -3.85
C GLN A 99 -1.96 -13.95 -4.16
N LYS A 100 -2.02 -13.47 -5.40
CA LYS A 100 -1.27 -12.28 -5.83
C LYS A 100 -1.88 -11.03 -5.21
N MET A 101 -1.07 -10.30 -4.47
CA MET A 101 -1.44 -9.06 -3.80
C MET A 101 -0.41 -7.97 -4.10
N LYS A 102 -0.73 -6.75 -3.69
CA LYS A 102 0.20 -5.61 -3.73
C LYS A 102 0.39 -5.08 -2.32
N TYR A 103 1.51 -4.43 -2.07
CA TYR A 103 1.74 -3.77 -0.79
C TYR A 103 2.53 -2.48 -0.94
N VAL A 104 2.37 -1.61 0.04
CA VAL A 104 3.24 -0.46 0.30
C VAL A 104 3.88 -0.66 1.65
N GLN A 105 5.19 -0.51 1.73
CA GLN A 105 5.93 -0.67 2.98
C GLN A 105 6.84 0.52 3.25
N TYR A 106 6.76 1.02 4.48
CA TYR A 106 7.67 1.99 5.04
C TYR A 106 8.59 1.31 6.03
N TYR A 107 9.88 1.61 5.91
CA TYR A 107 10.92 1.18 6.81
C TYR A 107 11.58 2.43 7.37
N ILE A 108 11.51 2.60 8.69
CA ILE A 108 11.93 3.80 9.40
C ILE A 108 12.98 3.37 10.43
N LYS A 109 14.17 3.99 10.38
CA LYS A 109 15.29 3.61 11.25
C LYS A 109 15.33 4.53 12.45
N ASP A 110 15.59 4.00 13.64
CA ASP A 110 15.88 4.89 14.77
C ASP A 110 17.21 5.59 14.48
N LYS A 111 17.20 6.94 14.48
CA LYS A 111 18.40 7.76 14.25
C LYS A 111 19.51 7.43 15.24
N LYS A 112 19.15 7.00 16.46
CA LYS A 112 20.10 6.61 17.50
C LYS A 112 20.47 5.12 17.47
N GLN A 113 19.85 4.34 16.59
CA GLN A 113 20.02 2.89 16.42
C GLN A 113 19.83 2.09 17.73
N LYS A 114 19.06 2.62 18.68
CA LYS A 114 18.76 1.97 19.96
C LYS A 114 17.54 1.07 19.87
N LYS A 115 16.70 1.28 18.86
CA LYS A 115 15.44 0.55 18.66
C LYS A 115 15.48 -0.22 17.33
N PRO A 116 14.87 -1.41 17.26
CA PRO A 116 14.68 -2.10 15.98
C PRO A 116 13.87 -1.21 15.03
N PRO A 117 13.99 -1.32 13.70
CA PRO A 117 13.31 -0.43 12.76
C PRO A 117 11.77 -0.57 12.82
N LEU A 118 11.05 0.54 12.71
CA LEU A 118 9.59 0.54 12.59
C LEU A 118 9.23 0.18 11.15
N ILE A 119 8.43 -0.87 10.98
CA ILE A 119 7.95 -1.31 9.67
C ILE A 119 6.44 -1.16 9.62
N ILE A 120 5.96 -0.42 8.63
CA ILE A 120 4.54 -0.18 8.38
C ILE A 120 4.22 -0.74 7.01
N THR A 121 3.33 -1.73 6.94
CA THR A 121 2.97 -2.39 5.67
C THR A 121 1.46 -2.30 5.46
N PHE A 122 1.05 -1.70 4.33
CA PHE A 122 -0.33 -1.74 3.83
C PHE A 122 -0.43 -2.77 2.73
N ILE A 123 -1.35 -3.72 2.85
CA ILE A 123 -1.59 -4.79 1.88
C ILE A 123 -2.89 -4.49 1.15
N PHE A 124 -2.87 -4.71 -0.16
CA PHE A 124 -3.99 -4.49 -1.07
C PHE A 124 -4.26 -5.78 -1.85
N TRP A 125 -5.53 -6.14 -1.93
CA TRP A 125 -5.96 -7.33 -2.65
C TRP A 125 -7.00 -6.93 -3.70
N LYS A 126 -6.83 -7.46 -4.91
CA LYS A 126 -7.67 -7.11 -6.06
C LYS A 126 -9.15 -7.37 -5.80
N GLU A 127 -9.49 -8.40 -5.03
CA GLU A 127 -10.88 -8.78 -4.74
C GLU A 127 -11.64 -7.72 -3.92
N ASN A 128 -10.93 -6.89 -3.13
CA ASN A 128 -11.51 -5.82 -2.33
C ASN A 128 -11.38 -4.44 -2.99
N GLY A 129 -10.84 -4.38 -4.21
CA GLY A 129 -10.46 -3.14 -4.87
C GLY A 129 -9.12 -2.58 -4.36
N TYR A 130 -8.33 -2.02 -5.27
CA TYR A 130 -7.04 -1.40 -4.93
C TYR A 130 -7.18 -0.01 -4.30
N ASP A 131 -8.41 0.48 -4.18
CA ASP A 131 -8.80 1.68 -3.44
C ASP A 131 -9.03 1.42 -1.95
N ASN A 132 -9.00 0.16 -1.49
CA ASN A 132 -9.16 -0.22 -0.09
C ASN A 132 -7.91 -0.95 0.45
N ILE A 133 -7.52 -0.63 1.68
CA ILE A 133 -6.50 -1.35 2.43
C ILE A 133 -7.12 -2.66 2.93
N TYR A 134 -6.65 -3.78 2.39
CA TYR A 134 -7.11 -5.11 2.81
C TYR A 134 -6.62 -5.43 4.23
N SER A 135 -5.35 -5.14 4.51
CA SER A 135 -4.74 -5.39 5.81
C SER A 135 -3.59 -4.42 6.07
N THR A 136 -3.30 -4.18 7.35
CA THR A 136 -2.10 -3.46 7.78
C THR A 136 -1.31 -4.31 8.76
N LYS A 137 0.02 -4.19 8.69
CA LYS A 137 0.95 -4.78 9.65
C LYS A 137 1.89 -3.70 10.16
N PHE A 138 1.96 -3.57 11.49
CA PHE A 138 2.90 -2.71 12.18
C PHE A 138 3.88 -3.57 12.96
N GLU A 139 5.16 -3.56 12.56
CA GLU A 139 6.22 -4.29 13.26
C GLU A 139 7.07 -3.31 14.07
N ASN A 140 7.42 -3.71 15.28
CA ASN A 140 8.22 -2.94 16.23
C ASN A 140 7.59 -1.61 16.71
N LEU A 141 6.27 -1.42 16.51
CA LEU A 141 5.60 -0.18 16.89
C LEU A 141 5.58 0.04 18.40
N LEU A 142 5.47 -1.03 19.19
CA LEU A 142 5.43 -0.94 20.65
C LEU A 142 6.80 -0.56 21.22
N GLU A 143 7.87 -1.03 20.62
CA GLU A 143 9.26 -0.80 20.99
C GLU A 143 9.69 0.63 20.60
N TRP A 144 9.08 1.17 19.55
CA TRP A 144 9.31 2.54 19.08
C TRP A 144 8.82 3.63 20.04
N TYR A 145 7.87 3.33 20.91
CA TYR A 145 7.23 4.29 21.82
C TYR A 145 7.22 3.82 23.26
#